data_AF-A0A6S6U1Z3-F1
#
_entry.id   AF-A0A6S6U1Z3-F1
#
_cell.length_a   1.000
_cell.length_b   1.000
_cell.length_c   1.000
_cell.angle_alpha   90.00
_cell.angle_beta   90.00
_cell.angle_gamma   90.00
#
_symmetry.space_group_name_H-M   'P 1'
#
loop_
_entity.id
_entity.type
_entity.pdbx_description
1 polymer ?
#
loop_
_entity_poly.entity_id
_entity_poly.type
_entity_poly.pdbx_seq_one_letter_code
_entity_poly.pdbx_strand_id
1 'polypeptide(L)'
;MLNYLRYFITLLLLYSLFYSYEIGIQKETLQEEIDLRMPMTIDKKGFVVTVSKLKIENIHDNVIESKLLGHIQANNKNIITKVFKSYGDKSIKLDVLSKVKPQIEGSVLSFKVLSLSLNNFVKIKEVNGHINKQIEKIEIPLKSLEKVSWLASIENIHFKNNDDLKLEVGISKWLLSLLISLFLLREIGLFFIYLYQRFLSPRKKYKCAKGVLYQNGTCSSTTKEAFKKHGFLAGMKEYRQSTKKCKEASQTLRKNKKNEGNTGLNCSSCSPNCGGGGGGSSSSCDCSPSCDVGGC
;
A
#
# COMPACT_ATOMS: atom_id res chain seq x y z
N MET A 1 4.95 1.81 27.58
CA MET A 1 5.86 1.62 26.42
C MET A 1 5.17 1.18 25.13
N LEU A 2 4.32 0.12 25.11
CA LEU A 2 3.75 -0.39 23.85
C LEU A 2 2.98 0.63 22.97
N ASN A 3 2.36 1.64 23.56
CA ASN A 3 1.64 2.66 22.77
C ASN A 3 2.60 3.63 22.06
N TYR A 4 3.76 3.94 22.64
CA TYR A 4 4.75 4.83 22.04
C TYR A 4 5.43 4.21 20.82
N LEU A 5 5.77 2.93 20.90
CA LEU A 5 6.31 2.16 19.77
C LEU A 5 5.34 2.18 18.57
N ARG A 6 4.04 2.16 18.83
CA ARG A 6 3.01 2.19 17.78
C ARG A 6 2.95 3.53 17.07
N TYR A 7 2.88 4.64 17.80
CA TYR A 7 2.93 5.97 17.19
C TYR A 7 4.22 6.19 16.41
N PHE A 8 5.34 5.68 16.91
CA PHE A 8 6.62 5.72 16.21
C PHE A 8 6.56 4.96 14.88
N ILE A 9 6.00 3.75 14.84
CA ILE A 9 5.82 2.99 13.59
C ILE A 9 4.90 3.73 12.61
N THR A 10 3.79 4.31 13.07
CA THR A 10 2.89 5.09 12.18
C THR A 10 3.59 6.32 11.62
N LEU A 11 4.36 7.02 12.46
CA LEU A 11 5.14 8.16 12.05
C LEU A 11 6.21 7.76 11.03
N LEU A 12 6.87 6.61 11.23
CA LEU A 12 7.89 6.07 10.33
C LEU A 12 7.27 5.66 8.98
N LEU A 13 6.09 5.04 8.99
CA LEU A 13 5.33 4.73 7.77
C LEU A 13 4.88 6.01 7.05
N LEU A 14 4.38 7.01 7.78
CA LEU A 14 4.04 8.32 7.22
C LEU A 14 5.28 9.02 6.66
N TYR A 15 6.43 8.92 7.33
CA TYR A 15 7.68 9.51 6.88
C TYR A 15 8.21 8.82 5.62
N SER A 16 8.00 7.51 5.51
CA SER A 16 8.36 6.74 4.31
C SER A 16 7.55 7.11 3.07
N LEU A 17 6.38 7.76 3.21
CA LEU A 17 5.67 8.37 2.06
C LEU A 17 6.46 9.51 1.41
N PHE A 18 7.33 10.15 2.17
CA PHE A 18 8.09 11.32 1.72
C PHE A 18 9.54 10.97 1.36
N TYR A 19 9.96 9.74 1.61
CA TYR A 19 11.29 9.26 1.22
C TYR A 19 11.22 8.61 -0.16
N SER A 20 11.74 9.31 -1.16
CA SER A 20 12.22 8.67 -2.37
C SER A 20 13.57 8.01 -2.05
N TYR A 21 13.73 6.76 -2.49
CA TYR A 21 15.03 6.11 -2.46
C TYR A 21 15.69 6.34 -3.80
N GLU A 22 16.90 6.90 -3.78
CA GLU A 22 17.74 7.01 -4.96
C GLU A 22 18.59 5.74 -5.08
N ILE A 23 18.43 5.01 -6.18
CA ILE A 23 19.33 3.91 -6.54
C ILE A 23 20.26 4.43 -7.63
N GLY A 24 21.55 4.55 -7.33
CA GLY A 24 22.58 4.89 -8.30
C GLY A 24 23.08 3.64 -9.03
N ILE A 25 23.04 3.65 -10.35
CA ILE A 25 23.69 2.66 -11.22
C ILE A 25 24.91 3.34 -11.83
N GLN A 26 26.09 2.76 -11.58
CA GLN A 26 27.36 3.24 -12.12
C GLN A 26 27.44 3.00 -13.63
N LYS A 27 28.04 3.94 -14.35
CA LYS A 27 28.26 3.86 -15.80
C LYS A 27 28.99 2.58 -16.20
N GLU A 28 29.96 2.15 -15.39
CA GLU A 28 30.78 0.95 -15.63
C GLU A 28 29.93 -0.31 -15.62
N THR A 29 29.01 -0.44 -14.65
CA THR A 29 28.10 -1.60 -14.56
C THR A 29 27.16 -1.66 -15.77
N LEU A 30 26.67 -0.50 -16.22
CA LEU A 30 25.83 -0.43 -17.42
C LEU A 30 26.62 -0.84 -18.68
N GLN A 31 27.87 -0.36 -18.80
CA GLN A 31 28.76 -0.70 -19.91
C GLN A 31 29.10 -2.20 -19.90
N GLU A 32 29.36 -2.80 -18.73
CA GLU A 32 29.65 -4.23 -18.59
C GLU A 32 28.46 -5.09 -19.02
N GLU A 33 27.24 -4.74 -18.63
CA GLU A 33 26.02 -5.45 -19.05
C GLU A 33 25.74 -5.31 -20.56
N ILE A 34 26.03 -4.15 -21.15
CA ILE A 34 25.96 -3.94 -22.60
C ILE A 34 27.00 -4.80 -23.31
N ASP A 35 28.24 -4.81 -22.81
CA ASP A 35 29.34 -5.57 -23.39
C ASP A 35 29.06 -7.09 -23.33
N LEU A 36 28.41 -7.58 -22.26
CA LEU A 36 27.96 -8.97 -22.14
C LEU A 36 26.92 -9.39 -23.19
N ARG A 37 26.15 -8.44 -23.73
CA ARG A 37 25.14 -8.68 -24.78
C ARG A 37 25.68 -8.47 -26.19
N MET A 38 26.95 -8.12 -26.31
CA MET A 38 27.64 -7.88 -27.57
C MET A 38 28.58 -9.05 -27.88
N PRO A 39 28.83 -9.36 -29.17
CA PRO A 39 28.39 -8.64 -30.36
C PRO A 39 26.95 -8.97 -30.79
N MET A 40 26.27 -7.98 -31.35
CA MET A 40 24.94 -8.19 -31.94
C MET A 40 25.05 -8.35 -33.46
N THR A 41 24.60 -9.48 -33.99
CA THR A 41 24.53 -9.72 -35.44
C THR A 41 23.12 -9.57 -35.95
N ILE A 42 22.90 -8.61 -36.85
CA ILE A 42 21.62 -8.40 -37.54
C ILE A 42 21.79 -8.91 -38.97
N ASP A 43 21.20 -10.07 -39.28
CA ASP A 43 21.14 -10.61 -40.64
C ASP A 43 19.83 -10.18 -41.33
N LYS A 44 19.96 -9.47 -42.46
CA LYS A 44 18.83 -8.97 -43.24
C LYS A 44 19.17 -9.04 -44.73
N LYS A 45 18.37 -9.84 -45.47
CA LYS A 45 18.28 -9.92 -46.94
C LYS A 45 19.54 -9.43 -47.70
N GLY A 46 20.70 -10.04 -47.41
CA GLY A 46 21.95 -9.82 -48.14
C GLY A 46 23.06 -9.07 -47.41
N PHE A 47 22.84 -8.58 -46.19
CA PHE A 47 23.88 -7.99 -45.33
C PHE A 47 23.76 -8.48 -43.89
N VAL A 48 24.92 -8.67 -43.26
CA VAL A 48 25.09 -8.96 -41.84
C VAL A 48 25.76 -7.75 -41.22
N VAL A 49 25.05 -7.04 -40.34
CA VAL A 49 25.62 -5.97 -39.54
C VAL A 49 26.05 -6.57 -38.21
N THR A 50 27.35 -6.56 -37.93
CA THR A 50 27.90 -6.97 -36.64
C THR A 50 28.26 -5.72 -35.87
N VAL A 51 27.51 -5.43 -34.81
CA VAL A 51 27.85 -4.36 -33.87
C VAL A 51 28.82 -4.95 -32.85
N SER A 52 30.06 -4.48 -32.84
CA SER A 52 31.14 -5.05 -32.03
C SER A 52 31.35 -4.31 -30.73
N LYS A 53 31.12 -2.98 -30.71
CA LYS A 53 31.30 -2.17 -29.51
C LYS A 53 30.31 -1.02 -29.46
N LEU A 54 29.74 -0.76 -28.28
CA LEU A 54 28.88 0.38 -28.01
C LEU A 54 29.61 1.19 -26.94
N LYS A 55 29.99 2.42 -27.26
CA LYS A 55 30.65 3.31 -26.30
C LYS A 55 29.70 4.45 -25.94
N ILE A 56 29.39 4.61 -24.67
CA ILE A 56 28.63 5.77 -24.19
C ILE A 56 29.58 6.98 -24.17
N GLU A 57 29.28 7.99 -25.00
CA GLU A 57 30.12 9.19 -25.13
C GLU A 57 29.68 10.27 -24.15
N ASN A 58 28.38 10.55 -24.08
CA ASN A 58 27.83 11.62 -23.26
C ASN A 58 26.43 11.26 -22.77
N ILE A 59 26.06 11.82 -21.63
CA ILE A 59 24.75 11.69 -21.02
C ILE A 59 24.28 13.10 -20.62
N HIS A 60 23.28 13.62 -21.32
CA HIS A 60 22.74 14.96 -21.05
C HIS A 60 21.22 14.95 -21.16
N ASP A 61 20.51 15.62 -20.25
CA ASP A 61 19.03 15.76 -20.24
C ASP A 61 18.26 14.45 -20.45
N ASN A 62 18.68 13.36 -19.79
CA ASN A 62 18.10 12.03 -19.96
C ASN A 62 18.20 11.48 -21.40
N VAL A 63 19.18 11.95 -22.17
CA VAL A 63 19.55 11.43 -23.48
C VAL A 63 20.97 10.87 -23.40
N ILE A 64 21.09 9.59 -23.74
CA ILE A 64 22.37 8.90 -23.86
C ILE A 64 22.83 9.07 -25.30
N GLU A 65 23.98 9.72 -25.48
CA GLU A 65 24.70 9.75 -26.74
C GLU A 65 25.71 8.61 -26.73
N SER A 66 25.55 7.68 -27.66
CA SER A 66 26.44 6.53 -27.79
C SER A 66 26.99 6.42 -29.20
N LYS A 67 28.24 5.99 -29.28
CA LYS A 67 28.93 5.67 -30.52
C LYS A 67 28.97 4.16 -30.67
N LEU A 68 28.25 3.66 -31.67
CA LEU A 68 28.26 2.27 -32.07
C LEU A 68 29.36 2.08 -33.11
N LEU A 69 30.28 1.17 -32.80
CA LEU A 69 31.29 0.66 -33.72
C LEU A 69 30.80 -0.68 -34.24
N GLY A 70 30.64 -0.78 -35.55
CA GLY A 70 30.20 -2.00 -36.20
C GLY A 70 30.90 -2.26 -37.53
N HIS A 71 30.76 -3.48 -38.00
CA HIS A 71 31.21 -3.91 -39.31
C HIS A 71 30.00 -4.42 -40.09
N ILE A 72 29.78 -3.89 -41.30
CA ILE A 72 28.84 -4.50 -42.25
C ILE A 72 29.60 -5.49 -43.11
N GLN A 73 29.12 -6.71 -43.19
CA GLN A 73 29.55 -7.70 -44.16
C GLN A 73 28.40 -8.01 -45.12
N ALA A 74 28.67 -8.02 -46.43
CA ALA A 74 27.69 -8.45 -47.42
C ALA A 74 27.64 -9.99 -47.48
N ASN A 75 26.47 -10.60 -47.23
CA ASN A 75 26.31 -12.05 -47.14
C ASN A 75 26.07 -12.72 -48.51
N ASN A 76 25.82 -11.98 -49.60
CA ASN A 76 25.46 -12.60 -50.88
C ASN A 76 25.80 -11.77 -52.13
N LYS A 77 25.99 -12.47 -53.27
CA LYS A 77 26.37 -12.04 -54.64
C LYS A 77 25.47 -10.99 -55.32
N ASN A 78 24.48 -10.43 -54.61
CA ASN A 78 23.56 -9.45 -55.19
C ASN A 78 24.24 -8.10 -55.48
N ILE A 79 23.50 -7.23 -56.18
CA ILE A 79 23.88 -5.89 -56.69
C ILE A 79 24.76 -5.07 -55.72
N ILE A 80 24.59 -5.23 -54.42
CA ILE A 80 25.37 -4.57 -53.37
C ILE A 80 26.85 -4.96 -53.41
N THR A 81 27.22 -6.17 -53.82
CA THR A 81 28.64 -6.56 -54.01
C THR A 81 29.35 -5.71 -55.05
N LYS A 82 28.64 -5.14 -56.04
CA LYS A 82 29.26 -4.19 -56.98
C LYS A 82 29.64 -2.89 -56.27
N VAL A 83 28.81 -2.43 -55.33
CA VAL A 83 29.09 -1.25 -54.50
C VAL A 83 30.28 -1.53 -53.57
N PHE A 84 30.37 -2.70 -52.94
CA PHE A 84 31.51 -3.03 -52.08
C PHE A 84 32.80 -3.31 -52.86
N LYS A 85 32.71 -3.88 -54.07
CA LYS A 85 33.88 -4.13 -54.93
C LYS A 85 34.65 -2.87 -55.29
N SER A 86 34.00 -1.71 -55.37
CA SER A 86 34.72 -0.45 -55.64
C SER A 86 35.59 0.03 -54.48
N TYR A 87 35.44 -0.55 -53.28
CA TYR A 87 36.17 -0.15 -52.08
C TYR A 87 37.27 -1.13 -51.65
N GLY A 88 37.51 -2.21 -52.40
CA GLY A 88 38.57 -3.19 -52.11
C GLY A 88 38.32 -4.10 -50.91
N ASP A 89 37.63 -3.61 -49.87
CA ASP A 89 37.34 -4.33 -48.64
C ASP A 89 35.91 -4.90 -48.60
N LYS A 90 35.81 -6.15 -48.10
CA LYS A 90 34.52 -6.84 -47.88
C LYS A 90 33.76 -6.34 -46.65
N SER A 91 34.35 -5.44 -45.88
CA SER A 91 33.76 -4.88 -44.67
C SER A 91 33.92 -3.37 -44.60
N ILE A 92 32.85 -2.67 -44.28
CA ILE A 92 32.88 -1.23 -44.01
C ILE A 92 32.77 -1.04 -42.50
N LYS A 93 33.69 -0.26 -41.93
CA LYS A 93 33.59 0.22 -40.54
C LYS A 93 32.48 1.26 -40.48
N LEU A 94 31.50 1.01 -39.63
CA LEU A 94 30.43 1.95 -39.34
C LEU A 94 30.70 2.63 -38.01
N ASP A 95 30.74 3.96 -38.05
CA ASP A 95 30.60 4.82 -36.89
C ASP A 95 29.16 5.36 -36.88
N VAL A 96 28.33 4.84 -35.98
CA VAL A 96 26.95 5.30 -35.82
C VAL A 96 26.84 6.06 -34.51
N LEU A 97 26.49 7.35 -34.60
CA LEU A 97 26.12 8.15 -33.45
C LEU A 97 24.63 7.97 -33.21
N SER A 98 24.28 7.38 -32.06
CA SER A 98 22.89 7.22 -31.65
C SER A 98 22.60 8.11 -30.44
N LYS A 99 21.43 8.74 -30.47
CA LYS A 99 20.85 9.41 -29.31
C LYS A 99 19.66 8.59 -28.85
N VAL A 100 19.70 8.15 -27.60
CA VAL A 100 18.73 7.20 -27.06
C VAL A 100 18.20 7.72 -25.74
N LYS A 101 16.88 7.70 -25.57
CA LYS A 101 16.22 8.06 -24.33
C LYS A 101 15.78 6.78 -23.61
N PRO A 102 16.28 6.48 -22.40
CA PRO A 102 15.75 5.38 -21.64
C PRO A 102 14.28 5.64 -21.29
N GLN A 103 13.47 4.59 -21.40
CA GLN A 103 12.10 4.54 -20.93
C GLN A 103 11.97 3.33 -20.02
N ILE A 104 11.11 3.41 -19.02
CA ILE A 104 10.82 2.28 -18.14
C ILE A 104 9.38 1.88 -18.37
N GLU A 105 9.18 0.62 -18.73
CA GLU A 105 7.87 -0.01 -18.80
C GLU A 105 7.83 -1.13 -17.75
N GLY A 106 7.30 -0.81 -16.57
CA GLY A 106 7.25 -1.73 -15.43
C GLY A 106 8.65 -2.00 -14.85
N SER A 107 9.12 -3.24 -14.99
CA SER A 107 10.43 -3.71 -14.49
C SER A 107 11.52 -3.75 -15.57
N VAL A 108 11.20 -3.27 -16.77
CA VAL A 108 12.08 -3.34 -17.94
C VAL A 108 12.55 -1.94 -18.32
N LEU A 109 13.87 -1.77 -18.41
CA LEU A 109 14.49 -0.58 -19.00
C LEU A 109 14.54 -0.79 -20.52
N SER A 110 13.74 -0.02 -21.24
CA SER A 110 13.73 0.05 -22.70
C SER A 110 14.39 1.34 -23.19
N PHE A 111 14.76 1.37 -24.45
CA PHE A 111 15.59 2.44 -25.01
C PHE A 111 14.95 2.98 -26.29
N LYS A 112 14.33 4.16 -26.20
CA LYS A 112 13.71 4.81 -27.36
C LYS A 112 14.77 5.58 -28.14
N VAL A 113 14.98 5.21 -29.39
CA VAL A 113 15.94 5.90 -30.25
C VAL A 113 15.35 7.24 -30.72
N LEU A 114 16.06 8.33 -30.44
CA LEU A 114 15.69 9.68 -30.87
C LEU A 114 16.28 10.01 -32.24
N SER A 115 17.55 9.66 -32.45
CA SER A 115 18.23 9.90 -33.72
C SER A 115 19.36 8.92 -33.96
N LEU A 116 19.54 8.53 -35.22
CA LEU A 116 20.70 7.78 -35.70
C LEU A 116 21.38 8.61 -36.80
N SER A 117 22.60 9.05 -36.54
CA SER A 117 23.46 9.69 -37.52
C SER A 117 24.54 8.72 -37.96
N LEU A 118 24.58 8.44 -39.26
CA LEU A 118 25.63 7.67 -39.91
C LEU A 118 26.65 8.65 -40.46
N ASN A 119 27.88 8.59 -39.98
CA ASN A 119 28.93 9.43 -40.53
C ASN A 119 29.26 8.96 -41.96
N ASN A 120 28.82 9.76 -42.92
CA ASN A 120 29.36 9.88 -44.27
C ASN A 120 29.09 8.79 -45.32
N PHE A 121 28.45 7.66 -44.99
CA PHE A 121 28.25 6.62 -46.00
C PHE A 121 26.79 6.19 -46.16
N VAL A 122 26.22 6.71 -47.26
CA VAL A 122 24.98 6.30 -47.93
C VAL A 122 23.69 6.68 -47.18
N LYS A 123 22.77 7.33 -47.90
CA LYS A 123 21.37 7.57 -47.49
C LYS A 123 20.61 6.24 -47.39
N ILE A 124 21.00 5.32 -46.49
CA ILE A 124 20.28 4.06 -46.31
C ILE A 124 19.14 4.28 -45.32
N LYS A 125 18.07 4.92 -45.80
CA LYS A 125 16.84 5.13 -45.01
C LYS A 125 16.28 3.81 -44.44
N GLU A 126 16.44 2.70 -45.15
CA GLU A 126 15.96 1.37 -44.72
C GLU A 126 16.73 0.76 -43.54
N VAL A 127 18.04 1.02 -43.43
CA VAL A 127 18.87 0.48 -42.33
C VAL A 127 18.59 1.24 -41.04
N ASN A 128 18.41 2.56 -41.11
CA ASN A 128 18.00 3.37 -39.96
C ASN A 128 16.68 2.89 -39.34
N GLY A 129 15.68 2.57 -40.18
CA GLY A 129 14.39 2.07 -39.69
C GLY A 129 14.48 0.73 -38.95
N HIS A 130 15.37 -0.16 -39.38
CA HIS A 130 15.54 -1.47 -38.76
C HIS A 130 16.38 -1.45 -37.49
N ILE A 131 17.44 -0.61 -37.45
CA ILE A 131 18.25 -0.42 -36.25
C ILE A 131 17.39 0.19 -35.13
N ASN A 132 16.55 1.19 -35.44
CA ASN A 132 15.59 1.73 -34.48
C ASN A 132 14.75 0.63 -33.82
N LYS A 133 14.16 -0.27 -34.63
CA LYS A 133 13.28 -1.33 -34.13
C LYS A 133 13.98 -2.38 -33.27
N GLN A 134 15.29 -2.60 -33.47
CA GLN A 134 16.09 -3.55 -32.68
C GLN A 134 16.57 -2.92 -31.37
N ILE A 135 17.00 -1.67 -31.40
CA ILE A 135 17.44 -0.93 -30.20
C ILE A 135 16.25 -0.71 -29.25
N GLU A 136 15.05 -0.44 -29.78
CA GLU A 136 13.81 -0.37 -28.99
C GLU A 136 13.52 -1.64 -28.18
N LYS A 137 14.07 -2.80 -28.59
CA LYS A 137 13.88 -4.09 -27.93
C LYS A 137 15.00 -4.48 -26.97
N ILE A 138 15.97 -3.61 -26.70
CA ILE A 138 16.99 -3.90 -25.69
C ILE A 138 16.32 -3.75 -24.32
N GLU A 139 15.86 -4.88 -23.79
CA GLU A 139 15.27 -4.99 -22.46
C GLU A 139 16.36 -5.41 -21.47
N ILE A 140 16.76 -4.49 -20.57
CA ILE A 140 17.68 -4.82 -19.49
C ILE A 140 16.86 -5.19 -18.25
N PRO A 141 16.85 -6.48 -17.82
CA PRO A 141 16.13 -6.90 -16.65
C PRO A 141 16.87 -6.40 -15.41
N LEU A 142 16.18 -5.57 -14.62
CA LEU A 142 16.69 -5.09 -13.35
C LEU A 142 16.46 -6.18 -12.28
N LYS A 143 17.36 -7.17 -12.21
CA LYS A 143 17.27 -8.33 -11.28
C LYS A 143 17.03 -7.93 -9.82
N SER A 144 17.59 -6.80 -9.39
CA SER A 144 17.39 -6.26 -8.04
C SER A 144 15.96 -5.74 -7.82
N LEU A 145 15.34 -5.18 -8.86
CA LEU A 145 14.01 -4.62 -8.82
C LEU A 145 12.90 -5.67 -9.02
N GLU A 146 13.19 -6.79 -9.68
CA GLU A 146 12.20 -7.85 -9.88
C GLU A 146 11.61 -8.36 -8.54
N LYS A 147 12.46 -8.54 -7.52
CA LYS A 147 12.05 -8.99 -6.17
C LYS A 147 11.13 -8.00 -5.44
N VAL A 148 11.23 -6.71 -5.78
CA VAL A 148 10.53 -5.60 -5.10
C VAL A 148 9.52 -4.90 -6.02
N SER A 149 9.34 -5.38 -7.25
CA SER A 149 8.49 -4.78 -8.28
C SER A 149 7.02 -4.61 -7.86
N TRP A 150 6.53 -5.45 -6.95
CA TRP A 150 5.19 -5.34 -6.38
C TRP A 150 5.06 -4.27 -5.29
N LEU A 151 6.17 -3.86 -4.67
CA LEU A 151 6.22 -2.83 -3.62
C LEU A 151 6.59 -1.45 -4.18
N ALA A 152 7.42 -1.44 -5.21
CA ALA A 152 8.14 -0.27 -5.66
C ALA A 152 7.75 0.08 -7.09
N SER A 153 7.39 1.34 -7.31
CA SER A 153 7.19 1.92 -8.63
C SER A 153 8.31 2.90 -8.91
N ILE A 154 8.93 2.81 -10.07
CA ILE A 154 9.93 3.79 -10.50
C ILE A 154 9.16 5.05 -10.91
N GLU A 155 9.40 6.18 -10.24
CA GLU A 155 8.71 7.44 -10.54
C GLU A 155 9.48 8.26 -11.57
N ASN A 156 10.80 8.40 -11.40
CA ASN A 156 11.64 9.17 -12.31
C ASN A 156 13.01 8.53 -12.56
N ILE A 157 13.59 8.87 -13.72
CA ILE A 157 14.97 8.56 -14.08
C ILE A 157 15.68 9.90 -14.26
N HIS A 158 16.76 10.10 -13.51
CA HIS A 158 17.60 11.27 -13.62
C HIS A 158 19.04 10.84 -13.82
N PHE A 159 19.72 11.46 -14.79
CA PHE A 159 21.16 11.32 -14.89
C PHE A 159 21.84 12.45 -14.12
N LYS A 160 22.85 12.10 -13.35
CA LYS A 160 23.69 13.09 -12.66
C LYS A 160 24.84 13.50 -13.59
N ASN A 161 25.38 14.70 -13.39
CA ASN A 161 26.54 15.24 -14.15
C ASN A 161 27.81 14.36 -14.13
N ASN A 162 27.84 13.27 -13.35
CA ASN A 162 28.96 12.33 -13.27
C ASN A 162 28.69 11.03 -14.07
N ASP A 163 27.78 11.06 -15.05
CA ASP A 163 27.34 9.90 -15.84
C ASP A 163 26.64 8.75 -15.06
N ASP A 164 26.38 8.94 -13.77
CA ASP A 164 25.62 7.97 -12.97
C ASP A 164 24.11 8.09 -13.23
N LEU A 165 23.47 6.94 -13.44
CA LEU A 165 22.02 6.85 -13.62
C LEU A 165 21.37 6.71 -12.24
N LYS A 166 20.55 7.69 -11.84
CA LYS A 166 19.74 7.63 -10.62
C LYS A 166 18.31 7.24 -10.96
N LEU A 167 17.84 6.18 -10.32
CA LEU A 167 16.45 5.77 -10.31
C LEU A 167 15.81 6.29 -9.02
N GLU A 168 14.79 7.13 -9.16
CA GLU A 168 13.91 7.47 -8.03
C GLU A 168 12.86 6.37 -7.92
N VAL A 169 13.01 5.57 -6.87
CA VAL A 169 12.08 4.48 -6.58
C VAL A 169 11.15 4.92 -5.47
N GLY A 170 9.87 5.06 -5.81
CA GLY A 170 8.80 5.35 -4.88
C GLY A 170 8.12 4.07 -4.41
N ILE A 171 7.76 4.00 -3.13
CA ILE A 171 6.87 2.93 -2.66
C ILE A 171 5.49 3.15 -3.27
N SER A 172 4.84 2.08 -3.73
CA SER A 172 3.50 2.17 -4.31
C SER A 172 2.51 2.85 -3.35
N LYS A 173 1.98 4.01 -3.78
CA LYS A 173 1.08 4.84 -2.97
C LYS A 173 -0.16 4.07 -2.49
N TRP A 174 -0.64 3.12 -3.29
CA TRP A 174 -1.79 2.28 -2.93
C TRP A 174 -1.50 1.37 -1.73
N LEU A 175 -0.33 0.72 -1.71
CA LEU A 175 0.02 -0.23 -0.65
C LEU A 175 0.23 0.50 0.68
N LEU A 176 0.84 1.68 0.63
CA LEU A 176 1.02 2.54 1.79
C LEU A 176 -0.32 3.12 2.28
N SER A 177 -1.21 3.52 1.37
CA SER A 177 -2.59 3.93 1.69
C SER A 177 -3.40 2.80 2.36
N LEU A 178 -3.25 1.56 1.90
CA LEU A 178 -3.91 0.39 2.49
C LEU A 178 -3.42 0.14 3.92
N LEU A 179 -2.11 0.15 4.13
CA LEU A 179 -1.50 -0.03 5.45
C LEU A 179 -1.90 1.09 6.43
N ILE A 180 -1.88 2.35 5.99
CA ILE A 180 -2.33 3.48 6.81
C ILE A 180 -3.81 3.35 7.15
N SER A 181 -4.67 3.05 6.16
CA SER A 181 -6.10 2.88 6.39
C SER A 181 -6.39 1.81 7.44
N LEU A 182 -5.72 0.65 7.33
CA LEU A 182 -5.89 -0.47 8.25
C LEU A 182 -5.43 -0.11 9.67
N PHE A 183 -4.37 0.69 9.79
CA PHE A 183 -3.89 1.19 11.08
C PHE A 183 -4.83 2.24 11.69
N LEU A 184 -5.29 3.21 10.89
CA LEU A 184 -6.19 4.28 11.33
C LEU A 184 -7.57 3.75 11.77
N LEU A 185 -8.12 2.76 11.05
CA LEU A 185 -9.40 2.13 11.40
C LEU A 185 -9.43 1.61 12.85
N ARG A 186 -8.31 1.05 13.33
CA ARG A 186 -8.20 0.54 14.69
C ARG A 186 -8.23 1.68 15.72
N GLU A 187 -7.45 2.72 15.51
CA GLU A 187 -7.34 3.85 16.45
C GLU A 187 -8.64 4.65 16.50
N ILE A 188 -9.27 4.87 15.36
CA ILE A 188 -10.60 5.48 15.26
C ILE A 188 -11.61 4.63 16.07
N GLY A 189 -11.59 3.31 15.93
CA GLY A 189 -12.46 2.42 16.70
C GLY A 189 -12.25 2.53 18.22
N LEU A 190 -11.00 2.59 18.68
CA LEU A 190 -10.68 2.79 20.09
C LEU A 190 -11.12 4.17 20.60
N PHE A 191 -10.94 5.21 19.79
CA PHE A 191 -11.39 6.57 20.09
C PHE A 191 -12.91 6.63 20.24
N PHE A 192 -13.67 6.00 19.33
CA PHE A 192 -15.13 5.90 19.46
C PHE A 192 -15.57 5.16 20.73
N ILE A 193 -14.89 4.06 21.08
CA ILE A 193 -15.17 3.35 22.34
C ILE A 193 -14.90 4.26 23.55
N TYR A 194 -13.79 5.00 23.54
CA TYR A 194 -13.47 5.95 24.59
C TYR A 194 -14.51 7.08 24.69
N LEU A 195 -14.89 7.67 23.55
CA LEU A 195 -15.88 8.74 23.48
C LEU A 195 -17.24 8.26 23.99
N TYR A 196 -17.65 7.06 23.58
CA TYR A 196 -18.87 6.42 24.09
C TYR A 196 -18.83 6.24 25.61
N GLN A 197 -17.72 5.72 26.14
CA GLN A 197 -17.54 5.54 27.59
C GLN A 197 -17.50 6.88 28.34
N ARG A 198 -16.87 7.91 27.78
CA ARG A 198 -16.69 9.23 28.41
C ARG A 198 -17.98 10.06 28.42
N PHE A 199 -18.76 10.02 27.34
CA PHE A 199 -19.89 10.94 27.15
C PHE A 199 -21.27 10.29 27.29
N LEU A 200 -21.44 9.03 26.86
CA LEU A 200 -22.74 8.35 26.93
C LEU A 200 -22.88 7.53 28.23
N SER A 201 -21.80 6.93 28.73
CA SER A 201 -21.86 6.11 29.95
C SER A 201 -22.21 6.89 31.22
N PRO A 202 -21.78 8.14 31.46
CA PRO A 202 -22.08 8.80 32.73
C PRO A 202 -23.54 9.22 32.87
N ARG A 203 -24.20 9.57 31.75
CA ARG A 203 -25.63 9.95 31.75
C ARG A 203 -26.57 8.76 31.97
N LYS A 204 -26.08 7.56 31.70
CA LYS A 204 -26.76 6.30 31.94
C LYS A 204 -26.06 5.62 33.12
N LYS A 205 -26.56 5.79 34.36
CA LYS A 205 -26.19 4.99 35.56
C LYS A 205 -26.53 3.49 35.44
N TYR A 206 -26.27 2.86 34.28
CA TYR A 206 -26.70 1.53 33.92
C TYR A 206 -25.57 0.56 34.28
N LYS A 207 -25.69 -0.13 35.41
CA LYS A 207 -24.97 -1.39 35.62
C LYS A 207 -25.51 -2.39 34.57
N CYS A 208 -24.64 -2.88 33.69
CA CYS A 208 -24.99 -3.91 32.69
C CYS A 208 -25.64 -5.09 33.43
N ALA A 209 -26.73 -5.68 32.93
CA ALA A 209 -27.43 -6.80 33.60
C ALA A 209 -26.46 -7.95 33.97
N LYS A 210 -25.46 -8.21 33.10
CA LYS A 210 -24.37 -9.15 33.37
C LYS A 210 -23.54 -8.78 34.61
N GLY A 211 -23.22 -7.50 34.78
CA GLY A 211 -22.46 -6.99 35.92
C GLY A 211 -23.28 -6.98 37.22
N VAL A 212 -24.62 -6.90 37.12
CA VAL A 212 -25.52 -7.06 38.28
C VAL A 212 -25.61 -8.53 38.69
N LEU A 213 -25.81 -9.43 37.74
CA LEU A 213 -26.05 -10.85 38.02
C LEU A 213 -24.77 -11.62 38.40
N TYR A 214 -23.65 -11.38 37.71
CA TYR A 214 -22.44 -12.20 37.85
C TYR A 214 -21.26 -11.48 38.52
N GLN A 215 -21.37 -10.17 38.79
CA GLN A 215 -20.32 -9.30 39.40
C GLN A 215 -18.95 -9.27 38.68
N ASN A 216 -18.75 -10.05 37.61
CA ASN A 216 -17.50 -10.20 36.85
C ASN A 216 -17.34 -9.15 35.73
N GLY A 217 -17.47 -7.87 36.10
CA GLY A 217 -17.23 -6.74 35.20
C GLY A 217 -18.38 -6.42 34.22
N THR A 218 -18.25 -5.30 33.51
CA THR A 218 -19.26 -4.84 32.55
C THR A 218 -18.98 -5.32 31.13
N CYS A 219 -20.04 -5.37 30.33
CA CYS A 219 -20.01 -5.73 28.92
C CYS A 219 -19.04 -4.84 28.09
N SER A 220 -18.89 -3.58 28.50
CA SER A 220 -17.97 -2.63 27.88
C SER A 220 -16.51 -2.82 28.32
N SER A 221 -16.27 -3.16 29.59
CA SER A 221 -14.89 -3.41 30.09
C SER A 221 -14.28 -4.66 29.47
N THR A 222 -15.02 -5.78 29.38
CA THR A 222 -14.51 -7.01 28.76
C THR A 222 -14.22 -6.82 27.27
N THR A 223 -15.11 -6.13 26.56
CA THR A 223 -14.92 -5.80 25.14
C THR A 223 -13.69 -4.93 24.93
N LYS A 224 -13.51 -3.88 25.73
CA LYS A 224 -12.35 -2.98 25.64
C LYS A 224 -11.03 -3.72 25.85
N GLU A 225 -11.00 -4.65 26.80
CA GLU A 225 -9.82 -5.45 27.09
C GLU A 225 -9.49 -6.41 25.93
N ALA A 226 -10.50 -7.01 25.31
CA ALA A 226 -10.34 -7.86 24.13
C ALA A 226 -9.82 -7.08 22.90
N PHE A 227 -10.34 -5.88 22.63
CA PHE A 227 -9.80 -5.01 21.57
C PHE A 227 -8.32 -4.64 21.81
N LYS A 228 -7.94 -4.45 23.08
CA LYS A 228 -6.57 -4.09 23.46
C LYS A 228 -5.60 -5.26 23.33
N LYS A 229 -5.99 -6.46 23.81
CA LYS A 229 -5.13 -7.66 23.85
C LYS A 229 -5.10 -8.42 22.52
N HIS A 230 -6.23 -8.55 21.84
CA HIS A 230 -6.38 -9.48 20.71
C HIS A 230 -6.76 -8.79 19.37
N GLY A 231 -6.88 -7.47 19.35
CA GLY A 231 -7.16 -6.71 18.13
C GLY A 231 -8.64 -6.63 17.74
N PHE A 232 -8.92 -6.10 16.55
CA PHE A 232 -10.29 -5.71 16.16
C PHE A 232 -11.24 -6.91 15.98
N LEU A 233 -10.79 -7.94 15.26
CA LEU A 233 -11.61 -9.14 14.98
C LEU A 233 -11.99 -9.87 16.27
N ALA A 234 -11.03 -10.09 17.16
CA ALA A 234 -11.28 -10.73 18.45
C ALA A 234 -12.14 -9.84 19.36
N GLY A 235 -11.91 -8.53 19.38
CA GLY A 235 -12.74 -7.57 20.10
C GLY A 235 -14.21 -7.60 19.65
N MET A 236 -14.45 -7.69 18.34
CA MET A 236 -15.81 -7.80 17.78
C MET A 236 -16.48 -9.14 18.13
N LYS A 237 -15.73 -10.25 18.12
CA LYS A 237 -16.24 -11.55 18.56
C LYS A 237 -16.62 -11.52 20.05
N GLU A 238 -15.76 -10.96 20.89
CA GLU A 238 -15.99 -10.83 22.34
C GLU A 238 -17.16 -9.89 22.64
N TYR A 239 -17.32 -8.81 21.86
CA TYR A 239 -18.46 -7.92 21.97
C TYR A 239 -19.79 -8.65 21.72
N ARG A 240 -19.88 -9.46 20.67
CA ARG A 240 -21.06 -10.28 20.37
C ARG A 240 -21.35 -11.30 21.48
N GLN A 241 -20.32 -11.90 22.06
CA GLN A 241 -20.49 -12.84 23.17
C GLN A 241 -20.94 -12.13 24.46
N SER A 242 -20.32 -11.00 24.79
CA SER A 242 -20.66 -10.21 25.98
C SER A 242 -22.08 -9.63 25.91
N THR A 243 -22.54 -9.22 24.73
CA THR A 243 -23.92 -8.75 24.52
C THR A 243 -24.93 -9.88 24.63
N LYS A 244 -24.63 -11.07 24.10
CA LYS A 244 -25.48 -12.26 24.26
C LYS A 244 -25.64 -12.65 25.73
N LYS A 245 -24.54 -12.73 26.49
CA LYS A 245 -24.55 -13.01 27.94
C LYS A 245 -25.31 -11.95 28.73
N CYS A 246 -25.24 -10.68 28.31
CA CYS A 246 -26.04 -9.62 28.92
C CYS A 246 -27.54 -9.80 28.69
N LYS A 247 -27.94 -10.17 27.47
CA LYS A 247 -29.34 -10.46 27.14
C LYS A 247 -29.87 -11.62 27.99
N GLU A 248 -29.13 -12.71 28.09
CA GLU A 248 -29.47 -13.85 28.95
C GLU A 248 -29.60 -13.42 30.42
N ALA A 249 -28.62 -12.68 30.96
CA ALA A 249 -28.69 -12.18 32.33
C ALA A 249 -29.94 -11.30 32.59
N SER A 250 -30.30 -10.44 31.63
CA SER A 250 -31.50 -9.61 31.73
C SER A 250 -32.80 -10.42 31.74
N GLN A 251 -32.84 -11.55 31.01
CA GLN A 251 -33.99 -12.44 31.01
C GLN A 251 -34.10 -13.17 32.35
N THR A 252 -32.98 -13.63 32.92
CA THR A 252 -32.94 -14.28 34.24
C THR A 252 -33.41 -13.33 35.34
N LEU A 253 -32.87 -12.10 35.37
CA LEU A 253 -33.30 -11.09 36.36
C LEU A 253 -34.79 -10.76 36.25
N ARG A 254 -35.35 -10.71 35.03
CA ARG A 254 -36.80 -10.53 34.82
C ARG A 254 -37.64 -11.71 35.31
N LYS A 255 -37.14 -12.95 35.16
CA LYS A 255 -37.82 -14.15 35.66
C LYS A 255 -37.82 -14.20 37.19
N ASN A 256 -36.67 -13.93 37.83
CA ASN A 256 -36.56 -13.91 39.29
C ASN A 256 -37.52 -12.90 39.92
N LYS A 257 -37.59 -11.68 39.36
CA LYS A 257 -38.52 -10.64 39.81
C LYS A 257 -40.00 -11.04 39.68
N LYS A 258 -40.35 -11.85 38.67
CA LYS A 258 -41.72 -12.36 38.49
C LYS A 258 -42.09 -13.45 39.49
N ASN A 259 -41.10 -14.22 39.96
CA ASN A 259 -41.30 -15.27 40.95
C ASN A 259 -41.37 -14.70 42.38
N GLU A 260 -40.57 -13.67 42.70
CA GLU A 260 -40.64 -12.95 43.98
C GLU A 260 -41.97 -12.20 44.16
N GLY A 261 -42.56 -11.70 43.08
CA GLY A 261 -43.88 -11.03 43.12
C GLY A 261 -45.08 -11.98 43.35
N ASN A 262 -44.86 -13.29 43.46
CA ASN A 262 -45.93 -14.28 43.67
C ASN A 262 -45.92 -14.88 45.09
N THR A 263 -44.95 -14.51 45.92
CA THR A 263 -44.87 -14.88 47.35
C THR A 263 -45.07 -13.65 48.22
N GLY A 264 -46.33 -13.37 48.54
CA GLY A 264 -46.72 -12.65 49.75
C GLY A 264 -46.50 -11.14 49.76
N LEU A 265 -47.56 -10.40 49.44
CA LEU A 265 -48.11 -9.34 50.30
C LEU A 265 -49.52 -9.03 49.80
N ASN A 266 -50.48 -9.76 50.37
CA ASN A 266 -51.89 -9.39 50.36
C ASN A 266 -52.02 -8.05 51.10
N CYS A 267 -51.90 -6.92 50.38
CA CYS A 267 -52.37 -5.63 50.87
C CYS A 267 -53.89 -5.52 50.68
N SER A 268 -54.65 -6.47 51.23
CA SER A 268 -56.11 -6.49 51.21
C SER A 268 -56.73 -5.95 52.51
N SER A 269 -55.96 -5.25 53.33
CA SER A 269 -56.44 -4.60 54.57
C SER A 269 -56.14 -3.10 54.60
N CYS A 270 -56.47 -2.37 53.52
CA CYS A 270 -56.83 -0.97 53.68
C CYS A 270 -58.31 -0.91 54.06
N SER A 271 -58.56 -0.72 55.35
CA SER A 271 -59.90 -0.54 55.92
C SER A 271 -60.63 0.65 55.24
N PRO A 272 -61.90 0.52 54.82
CA PRO A 272 -62.61 1.58 54.13
C PRO A 272 -63.20 2.54 55.17
N ASN A 273 -62.37 3.37 55.78
CA ASN A 273 -62.86 4.42 56.67
C ASN A 273 -62.01 5.69 56.56
N CYS A 274 -62.09 6.33 55.40
CA CYS A 274 -61.86 7.76 55.25
C CYS A 274 -63.05 8.34 54.47
N GLY A 275 -64.19 8.41 55.16
CA GLY A 275 -65.32 9.19 54.72
C GLY A 275 -65.12 10.66 55.05
N GLY A 276 -65.60 11.53 54.16
CA GLY A 276 -66.12 12.83 54.53
C GLY A 276 -65.23 14.05 54.25
N GLY A 277 -65.65 14.81 53.23
CA GLY A 277 -65.84 16.26 53.43
C GLY A 277 -64.77 17.18 52.86
N GLY A 278 -65.14 17.87 51.79
CA GLY A 278 -64.97 19.33 51.71
C GLY A 278 -63.56 19.87 51.40
N GLY A 279 -63.42 20.36 50.17
CA GLY A 279 -62.79 21.65 49.85
C GLY A 279 -61.47 22.05 50.51
N GLY A 280 -60.42 22.11 49.69
CA GLY A 280 -59.35 23.11 49.87
C GLY A 280 -58.03 22.57 50.43
N SER A 281 -56.98 22.79 49.63
CA SER A 281 -55.61 23.06 50.07
C SER A 281 -54.81 21.90 50.68
N SER A 282 -53.88 21.40 49.87
CA SER A 282 -52.48 21.08 50.22
C SER A 282 -52.20 20.63 51.66
N SER A 283 -52.13 19.32 51.88
CA SER A 283 -51.15 18.72 52.81
C SER A 283 -51.01 17.21 52.54
N SER A 284 -49.81 16.83 52.11
CA SER A 284 -49.11 15.59 52.48
C SER A 284 -49.96 14.35 52.79
N CYS A 285 -50.26 13.54 51.76
CA CYS A 285 -50.33 12.10 51.95
C CYS A 285 -48.90 11.55 52.01
N ASP A 286 -48.32 11.55 53.21
CA ASP A 286 -47.12 10.79 53.54
C ASP A 286 -47.44 9.29 53.48
N CYS A 287 -47.42 8.73 52.28
CA CYS A 287 -47.17 7.30 52.13
C CYS A 287 -45.67 7.07 52.40
N SER A 288 -45.30 6.96 53.67
CA SER A 288 -43.99 6.44 54.08
C SER A 288 -43.74 5.10 53.39
N PRO A 289 -42.65 4.94 52.60
CA PRO A 289 -42.25 3.63 52.13
C PRO A 289 -41.39 2.99 53.23
N SER A 290 -42.01 2.55 54.32
CA SER A 290 -41.43 1.49 55.15
C SER A 290 -41.68 0.15 54.46
N CYS A 291 -41.07 -0.02 53.28
CA CYS A 291 -40.74 -1.33 52.76
C CYS A 291 -39.26 -1.51 53.04
N ASP A 292 -38.97 -2.08 54.21
CA ASP A 292 -37.65 -2.60 54.57
C ASP A 292 -37.09 -3.40 53.40
N VAL A 293 -36.01 -2.90 52.82
CA VAL A 293 -35.13 -3.68 51.95
C VAL A 293 -34.26 -4.54 52.88
N GLY A 294 -34.92 -5.51 53.53
CA GLY A 294 -34.29 -6.62 54.23
C GLY A 294 -33.88 -7.68 53.22
N GLY A 295 -32.62 -8.07 53.25
CA GLY A 295 -32.00 -8.95 52.28
C GLY A 295 -32.65 -10.33 52.16
N CYS A 296 -32.72 -10.79 50.91
CA CYS A 296 -32.30 -12.11 50.42
C CYS A 296 -31.93 -11.93 48.94
#